data_AF-A0A2D6LK26-F1
#
_entry.id   AF-A0A2D6LK26-F1
#
_cell.length_a   1.000
_cell.length_b   1.000
_cell.length_c   1.000
_cell.angle_alpha   90.00
_cell.angle_beta   90.00
_cell.angle_gamma   90.00
#
_symmetry.space_group_name_H-M   'P 1'
#
loop_
_entity.id
_entity.type
_entity.pdbx_description
1 polymer ?
#
loop_
_entity_poly.entity_id
_entity_poly.type
_entity_poly.pdbx_seq_one_letter_code
_entity_poly.pdbx_strand_id
1 'polypeptide(L)'
;MNDTMHDMNRRREYGRIALNEADVDRDPLVQFDCWFADAQGTDIKDPNAMTLATASADGVPSARIVLLRGADARGFAFYTNYDSRKAKELADNAHVSLVFHWPPLSRQVRIDGAVAAMPPEASQAYFATRPRSSQISAWASAQSDVITDRAALDLAFKEISGNFSGR
;
A
#
# COMPACT_ATOMS: atom_id res chain seq x y z
N MET A 1 9.97 -29.89 25.29
CA MET A 1 8.78 -29.78 24.41
C MET A 1 7.67 -29.13 25.21
N ASN A 2 7.00 -28.16 24.60
CA ASN A 2 5.82 -27.40 25.04
C ASN A 2 5.99 -26.47 26.24
N ASP A 3 5.98 -25.15 25.99
CA ASP A 3 4.80 -24.34 26.34
C ASP A 3 4.93 -22.91 25.78
N THR A 4 4.50 -22.68 24.54
CA THR A 4 4.44 -21.31 23.96
C THR A 4 3.24 -21.15 23.03
N MET A 5 2.12 -21.81 23.38
CA MET A 5 0.84 -21.66 22.67
C MET A 5 -0.29 -21.23 23.61
N HIS A 6 0.00 -20.39 24.62
CA HIS A 6 -1.02 -19.85 25.51
C HIS A 6 -0.78 -18.37 25.81
N ASP A 7 -0.99 -17.50 24.83
CA ASP A 7 -1.46 -16.14 25.14
C ASP A 7 -2.20 -15.44 23.97
N MET A 8 -3.06 -16.18 23.26
CA MET A 8 -3.98 -15.58 22.28
C MET A 8 -5.27 -15.03 22.93
N ASN A 9 -5.37 -15.07 24.27
CA ASN A 9 -6.56 -14.69 25.02
C ASN A 9 -6.52 -13.27 25.59
N ARG A 10 -5.46 -12.48 25.32
CA ARG A 10 -5.45 -11.03 25.62
C ARG A 10 -6.34 -10.27 24.63
N ARG A 11 -7.65 -10.29 24.87
CA ARG A 11 -8.55 -9.31 24.26
C ARG A 11 -8.20 -7.95 24.84
N ARG A 12 -7.59 -7.07 24.05
CA ARG A 12 -7.49 -5.65 24.39
C ARG A 12 -8.89 -5.06 24.31
N GLU A 13 -9.36 -4.49 25.40
CA GLU A 13 -10.58 -3.68 25.38
C GLU A 13 -10.25 -2.33 24.73
N TYR A 14 -10.84 -2.07 23.57
CA TYR A 14 -10.71 -0.82 22.83
C TYR A 14 -11.69 0.27 23.33
N GLY A 15 -12.33 0.04 24.49
CA GLY A 15 -13.55 0.72 24.98
C GLY A 15 -13.42 2.19 25.41
N ARG A 16 -12.66 3.03 24.69
CA ARG A 16 -12.50 4.46 25.04
C ARG A 16 -12.92 5.44 23.95
N ILE A 17 -13.24 5.00 22.73
CA ILE A 17 -13.66 5.88 21.65
C ILE A 17 -14.98 5.37 21.08
N ALA A 18 -16.07 6.05 21.40
CA ALA A 18 -17.36 5.80 20.76
C ALA A 18 -17.35 6.38 19.34
N LEU A 19 -17.97 5.68 18.40
CA LEU A 19 -18.26 6.17 17.06
C LEU A 19 -19.76 6.33 16.93
N ASN A 20 -20.26 7.57 16.93
CA ASN A 20 -21.68 7.85 16.78
C ASN A 20 -21.95 8.47 15.41
N GLU A 21 -23.11 8.19 14.83
CA GLU A 21 -23.54 8.76 13.54
C GLU A 21 -23.62 10.29 13.55
N ALA A 22 -23.87 10.89 14.72
CA ALA A 22 -23.93 12.34 14.88
C ALA A 22 -22.54 13.01 14.86
N ASP A 23 -21.47 12.24 15.09
CA ASP A 23 -20.09 12.72 15.21
C ASP A 23 -19.27 12.44 13.94
N VAL A 24 -19.89 11.88 12.89
CA VAL A 24 -19.24 11.59 11.61
C VAL A 24 -19.74 12.51 10.49
N ASP A 25 -18.82 12.86 9.60
CA ASP A 25 -19.17 13.57 8.37
C ASP A 25 -20.01 12.66 7.45
N ARG A 26 -20.95 13.26 6.73
CA ARG A 26 -21.80 12.55 5.76
C ARG A 26 -21.04 12.26 4.46
N ASP A 27 -20.01 13.04 4.16
CA ASP A 27 -19.09 12.76 3.08
C ASP A 27 -17.97 11.83 3.60
N PRO A 28 -17.89 10.58 3.11
CA PRO A 28 -16.89 9.62 3.57
C PRO A 28 -15.45 10.05 3.25
N LEU A 29 -15.23 10.89 2.22
CA LEU A 29 -13.89 11.39 1.90
C LEU A 29 -13.47 12.48 2.88
N VAL A 30 -14.39 13.37 3.28
CA VAL A 30 -14.13 14.34 4.34
C VAL A 30 -13.86 13.61 5.67
N GLN A 31 -14.66 12.58 5.98
CA GLN A 31 -14.44 11.77 7.17
C GLN A 31 -13.09 11.03 7.13
N PHE A 32 -12.68 10.52 5.97
CA PHE A 32 -11.37 9.92 5.78
C PHE A 32 -10.25 10.93 6.04
N ASP A 33 -10.33 12.13 5.46
CA ASP A 33 -9.32 13.17 5.63
C ASP A 33 -9.16 13.57 7.10
N CYS A 34 -10.26 13.71 7.84
CA CYS A 34 -10.22 13.95 9.28
C CYS A 34 -9.48 12.84 10.03
N TRP A 35 -9.82 11.58 9.79
CA TRP A 35 -9.15 10.48 10.48
C TRP A 35 -7.72 10.24 10.02
N PHE A 36 -7.40 10.54 8.77
CA PHE A 36 -6.05 10.47 8.25
C PHE A 36 -5.17 11.57 8.86
N ALA A 37 -5.72 12.76 9.10
CA ALA A 37 -5.05 13.81 9.86
C ALA A 37 -4.79 13.38 11.32
N ASP A 38 -5.79 12.76 11.98
CA ASP A 38 -5.59 12.19 13.33
C ASP A 38 -4.46 11.17 13.34
N ALA A 39 -4.42 10.25 12.35
CA ALA A 39 -3.40 9.21 12.25
C ALA A 39 -2.00 9.80 12.08
N GLN A 40 -1.85 10.87 11.29
CA GLN A 40 -0.59 11.60 11.14
C GLN A 40 -0.14 12.29 12.44
N GLY A 41 -1.06 12.61 13.36
CA GLY A 41 -0.75 13.17 14.68
C GLY A 41 -0.29 12.13 15.72
N THR A 42 -0.26 10.84 15.38
CA THR A 42 0.16 9.76 16.28
C THR A 42 1.62 9.33 16.08
N ASP A 43 2.07 8.33 16.82
CA ASP A 43 3.39 7.68 16.70
C ASP A 43 3.43 6.57 15.63
N ILE A 44 2.37 6.41 14.83
CA ILE A 44 2.32 5.43 13.75
C ILE A 44 3.40 5.73 12.71
N LYS A 45 4.24 4.74 12.42
CA LYS A 45 5.15 4.78 11.27
C LYS A 45 4.34 4.58 10.00
N ASP A 46 4.52 5.49 9.04
CA ASP A 46 3.85 5.48 7.73
C ASP A 46 2.32 5.37 7.87
N PRO A 47 1.62 6.41 8.42
CA PRO A 47 0.16 6.38 8.58
C PRO A 47 -0.59 6.21 7.25
N ASN A 48 0.09 6.49 6.13
CA ASN A 48 -0.40 6.30 4.77
C ASN A 48 -0.17 4.87 4.22
N ALA A 49 0.41 3.96 4.99
CA ALA A 49 0.52 2.56 4.64
C ALA A 49 -0.86 1.87 4.73
N MET A 50 -1.19 1.09 3.70
CA MET A 50 -2.44 0.35 3.60
C MET A 50 -2.21 -1.05 3.06
N THR A 51 -2.99 -2.01 3.55
CA THR A 51 -3.06 -3.35 2.95
C THR A 51 -3.92 -3.29 1.71
N LEU A 52 -3.37 -3.66 0.56
CA LEU A 52 -4.09 -3.86 -0.69
C LEU A 52 -4.31 -5.35 -0.93
N ALA A 53 -5.58 -5.74 -0.93
CA ALA A 53 -6.03 -7.06 -1.35
C ALA A 53 -6.48 -7.02 -2.83
N THR A 54 -5.96 -7.98 -3.60
CA THR A 54 -6.31 -8.26 -5.00
C THR A 54 -6.65 -9.75 -5.12
N ALA A 55 -7.22 -10.17 -6.24
CA ALA A 55 -7.44 -11.59 -6.52
C ALA A 55 -7.10 -11.91 -7.97
N SER A 56 -6.68 -13.15 -8.24
CA SER A 56 -6.56 -13.63 -9.62
C SER A 56 -7.93 -13.71 -10.31
N ALA A 57 -7.94 -13.99 -11.61
CA ALA A 57 -9.16 -14.25 -12.37
C ALA A 57 -10.02 -15.39 -11.76
N ASP A 58 -9.36 -16.41 -11.17
CA ASP A 58 -10.01 -17.53 -10.49
C ASP A 58 -10.46 -17.20 -9.04
N GLY A 59 -10.31 -15.96 -8.60
CA GLY A 59 -10.69 -15.51 -7.26
C GLY A 59 -9.71 -15.86 -6.14
N VAL A 60 -8.48 -16.27 -6.45
CA VAL A 60 -7.46 -16.57 -5.44
C VAL A 60 -6.92 -15.26 -4.87
N PRO A 61 -7.11 -14.96 -3.57
CA PRO A 61 -6.73 -13.67 -3.01
C PRO A 61 -5.22 -13.57 -2.78
N SER A 62 -4.71 -12.35 -2.84
CA SER A 62 -3.38 -12.01 -2.36
C SER A 62 -3.39 -10.60 -1.74
N ALA A 63 -2.55 -10.37 -0.73
CA ALA A 63 -2.51 -9.10 -0.01
C ALA A 63 -1.06 -8.66 0.26
N ARG A 64 -0.85 -7.34 0.27
CA ARG A 64 0.45 -6.71 0.57
C ARG A 64 0.27 -5.28 1.03
N ILE A 65 1.29 -4.71 1.67
CA ILE A 65 1.33 -3.29 1.98
C ILE A 65 1.68 -2.47 0.73
N VAL A 66 0.95 -1.38 0.52
CA VAL A 66 1.27 -0.29 -0.41
C VAL A 66 1.11 1.05 0.31
N LEU A 67 1.61 2.13 -0.29
CA LEU A 67 1.51 3.47 0.29
C LEU A 67 0.47 4.29 -0.48
N LEU A 68 -0.44 4.92 0.25
CA LEU A 68 -1.34 5.95 -0.28
C LEU A 68 -0.52 7.14 -0.77
N ARG A 69 -0.90 7.66 -1.93
CA ARG A 69 -0.21 8.75 -2.64
C ARG A 69 -1.13 9.90 -3.05
N GLY A 70 -2.44 9.70 -2.93
CA GLY A 70 -3.45 10.73 -3.08
C GLY A 70 -4.82 10.17 -2.74
N ALA A 71 -5.70 11.00 -2.20
CA ALA A 71 -7.11 10.71 -2.02
C ALA A 71 -7.88 11.96 -2.45
N ASP A 72 -8.79 11.82 -3.40
CA ASP A 72 -9.66 12.90 -3.87
C ASP A 72 -11.00 12.34 -4.35
N ALA A 73 -11.85 13.19 -4.93
CA ALA A 73 -13.18 12.79 -5.42
C ALA A 73 -13.16 11.63 -6.44
N ARG A 74 -12.01 11.33 -7.07
CA ARG A 74 -11.83 10.20 -7.99
C ARG A 74 -11.46 8.90 -7.28
N GLY A 75 -11.07 8.96 -6.01
CA GLY A 75 -10.71 7.81 -5.18
C GLY A 75 -9.29 7.87 -4.61
N PHE A 76 -8.73 6.69 -4.33
CA PHE A 76 -7.46 6.50 -3.63
C PHE A 76 -6.37 6.03 -4.60
N ALA A 77 -5.24 6.73 -4.63
CA ALA A 77 -4.14 6.48 -5.56
C ALA A 77 -2.92 5.85 -4.88
N PHE A 78 -2.30 4.89 -5.56
CA PHE A 78 -1.00 4.31 -5.22
C PHE A 78 -0.20 4.07 -6.51
N TYR A 79 1.12 3.91 -6.41
CA TYR A 79 1.97 3.56 -7.54
C TYR A 79 2.60 2.18 -7.33
N THR A 80 2.75 1.42 -8.41
CA THR A 80 3.36 0.09 -8.37
C THR A 80 4.10 -0.23 -9.67
N ASN A 81 4.80 -1.37 -9.69
CA ASN A 81 5.39 -1.89 -10.93
C ASN A 81 4.29 -2.65 -11.72
N TYR A 82 4.09 -2.26 -12.98
CA TYR A 82 3.09 -2.85 -13.89
C TYR A 82 3.36 -4.33 -14.21
N ASP A 83 4.59 -4.83 -14.03
CA ASP A 83 4.94 -6.23 -14.24
C ASP A 83 4.73 -7.11 -12.99
N SER A 84 4.39 -6.49 -11.86
CA SER A 84 4.23 -7.20 -10.59
C SER A 84 3.00 -8.10 -10.57
N ARG A 85 3.01 -9.11 -9.69
CA ARG A 85 1.86 -10.01 -9.49
C ARG A 85 0.55 -9.23 -9.28
N LYS A 86 0.57 -8.18 -8.45
CA LYS A 86 -0.64 -7.39 -8.19
C LYS A 86 -1.13 -6.66 -9.45
N ALA A 87 -0.23 -6.14 -10.27
CA ALA A 87 -0.63 -5.42 -11.48
C ALA A 87 -1.25 -6.38 -12.52
N LYS A 88 -0.70 -7.60 -12.64
CA LYS A 88 -1.28 -8.67 -13.44
C LYS A 88 -2.68 -9.06 -12.93
N GLU A 89 -2.81 -9.33 -11.62
CA GLU A 89 -4.11 -9.61 -10.99
C GLU A 89 -5.12 -8.47 -11.20
N LEU A 90 -4.70 -7.21 -11.12
CA LEU A 90 -5.56 -6.04 -11.33
C LEU A 90 -5.99 -5.85 -12.79
N ALA A 91 -5.16 -6.29 -13.74
CA ALA A 91 -5.51 -6.27 -15.16
C ALA A 91 -6.59 -7.32 -15.49
N ASP A 92 -6.52 -8.48 -14.82
CA ASP A 92 -7.48 -9.57 -15.00
C ASP A 92 -8.75 -9.37 -14.16
N ASN A 93 -8.63 -8.76 -12.97
CA ASN A 93 -9.71 -8.50 -12.03
C ASN A 93 -9.50 -7.16 -11.32
N ALA A 94 -10.27 -6.15 -11.72
CA ALA A 94 -10.14 -4.80 -11.19
C ALA A 94 -10.66 -4.63 -9.76
N HIS A 95 -11.35 -5.61 -9.18
CA HIS A 95 -11.92 -5.49 -7.83
C HIS A 95 -10.85 -5.60 -6.75
N VAL A 96 -10.88 -4.63 -5.83
CA VAL A 96 -9.89 -4.51 -4.74
C VAL A 96 -10.54 -4.15 -3.41
N SER A 97 -9.81 -4.46 -2.35
CA SER A 97 -10.07 -3.95 -1.00
C SER A 97 -8.80 -3.32 -0.43
N LEU A 98 -8.93 -2.16 0.18
CA LEU A 98 -7.88 -1.44 0.90
C LEU A 98 -8.22 -1.38 2.39
N VAL A 99 -7.21 -1.58 3.23
CA VAL A 99 -7.35 -1.48 4.68
C VAL A 99 -6.24 -0.63 5.29
N PHE A 100 -6.62 0.47 5.92
CA PHE A 100 -5.76 1.21 6.86
C PHE A 100 -5.99 0.65 8.25
N HIS A 101 -4.92 0.32 8.97
CA HIS A 101 -5.01 -0.07 10.37
C HIS A 101 -4.19 0.90 11.22
N TRP A 102 -4.88 1.63 12.11
CA TRP A 102 -4.28 2.63 12.99
C TRP A 102 -4.47 2.23 14.46
N PRO A 103 -3.63 1.32 15.00
CA PRO A 103 -3.80 0.78 16.34
C PRO A 103 -3.86 1.82 17.45
N PRO A 104 -3.02 2.88 17.48
CA PRO A 104 -3.11 3.93 18.51
C PRO A 104 -4.47 4.63 18.58
N LEU A 105 -5.16 4.74 17.43
CA LEU A 105 -6.50 5.30 17.34
C LEU A 105 -7.61 4.28 17.54
N SER A 106 -7.28 2.99 17.66
CA SER A 106 -8.26 1.90 17.64
C SER A 106 -9.17 1.94 16.39
N ARG A 107 -8.63 2.41 15.26
CA ARG A 107 -9.38 2.61 14.01
C ARG A 107 -8.89 1.73 12.88
N GLN A 108 -9.83 1.37 12.02
CA GLN A 108 -9.58 0.78 10.71
C GLN A 108 -10.45 1.50 9.68
N VAL A 109 -9.87 1.82 8.52
CA VAL A 109 -10.64 2.30 7.37
C VAL A 109 -10.59 1.25 6.28
N ARG A 110 -11.75 0.89 5.74
CA ARG A 110 -11.88 -0.05 4.63
C ARG A 110 -12.45 0.69 3.43
N ILE A 111 -11.82 0.48 2.27
CA ILE A 111 -12.29 0.99 0.99
C ILE A 111 -12.37 -0.19 0.03
N ASP A 112 -13.55 -0.40 -0.54
CA ASP A 112 -13.81 -1.43 -1.54
C ASP A 112 -14.17 -0.76 -2.86
N GLY A 113 -13.64 -1.26 -3.98
CA GLY A 113 -13.87 -0.61 -5.27
C GLY A 113 -13.21 -1.31 -6.45
N ALA A 114 -13.26 -0.65 -7.61
CA ALA A 114 -12.54 -1.06 -8.80
C ALA A 114 -11.32 -0.15 -9.02
N VAL A 115 -10.19 -0.73 -9.44
CA VAL A 115 -9.00 0.04 -9.82
C VAL A 115 -9.06 0.46 -11.29
N ALA A 116 -8.49 1.61 -11.59
CA ALA A 116 -8.20 2.04 -12.96
C ALA A 116 -6.75 2.54 -13.04
N ALA A 117 -6.10 2.31 -14.18
CA ALA A 117 -4.77 2.85 -14.42
C ALA A 117 -4.82 4.37 -14.54
N MET A 118 -3.86 5.05 -13.91
CA MET A 118 -3.66 6.48 -14.15
C MET A 118 -3.08 6.74 -15.54
N PRO A 119 -3.28 7.94 -16.11
CA PRO A 119 -2.61 8.33 -17.35
C PRO A 119 -1.10 8.11 -17.26
N PRO A 120 -0.43 7.63 -18.32
CA PRO A 120 1.02 7.41 -18.34
C PRO A 120 1.82 8.64 -17.89
N GLU A 121 1.34 9.84 -18.25
CA GLU A 121 1.96 11.12 -17.91
C GLU A 121 1.99 11.36 -16.39
N ALA A 122 0.93 10.97 -15.68
CA ALA A 122 0.88 11.06 -14.22
C ALA A 122 1.87 10.09 -13.55
N SER A 123 1.98 8.87 -14.10
CA SER A 123 2.97 7.88 -13.63
C SER A 123 4.40 8.38 -13.84
N GLN A 124 4.68 8.97 -15.00
CA GLN A 124 6.00 9.51 -15.33
C GLN A 124 6.36 10.72 -14.46
N ALA A 125 5.41 11.64 -14.26
CA ALA A 125 5.60 12.81 -13.42
C ALA A 125 5.93 12.40 -11.97
N TYR A 126 5.18 11.44 -11.41
CA TYR A 126 5.50 10.91 -10.08
C TYR A 126 6.83 10.14 -10.05
N PHE A 127 7.14 9.34 -11.07
CA PHE A 127 8.40 8.61 -11.12
C PHE A 127 9.62 9.55 -11.06
N ALA A 128 9.51 10.70 -11.75
CA ALA A 128 10.55 11.72 -11.76
C ALA A 128 10.81 12.38 -10.38
N THR A 129 9.81 12.43 -9.48
CA THR A 129 10.01 13.01 -8.13
C THR A 129 10.69 12.05 -7.16
N ARG A 130 10.79 10.76 -7.48
CA ARG A 130 11.37 9.76 -6.58
C ARG A 130 12.89 9.98 -6.42
N PRO A 131 13.47 9.71 -5.23
CA PRO A 131 14.91 9.70 -5.05
C PRO A 131 15.61 8.84 -6.09
N ARG A 132 16.79 9.25 -6.55
CA ARG A 132 17.50 8.56 -7.64
C ARG A 132 17.71 7.07 -7.39
N SER A 133 18.08 6.70 -6.16
CA SER A 133 18.21 5.30 -5.75
C SER A 133 16.89 4.52 -5.83
N SER A 134 15.77 5.17 -5.53
CA SER A 134 14.43 4.58 -5.66
C SER A 134 14.00 4.40 -7.11
N GLN A 135 14.39 5.32 -8.00
CA GLN A 135 14.21 5.14 -9.43
C GLN A 135 15.01 3.92 -9.89
N ILE A 136 16.33 3.91 -9.66
CA ILE A 136 17.24 2.80 -10.04
C ILE A 136 16.73 1.45 -9.51
N SER A 137 16.31 1.39 -8.24
CA SER A 137 15.79 0.15 -7.65
C SER A 137 14.55 -0.37 -8.35
N ALA A 138 13.69 0.53 -8.86
CA ALA A 138 12.50 0.14 -9.61
C ALA A 138 12.85 -0.48 -10.98
N TRP A 139 13.97 -0.06 -11.59
CA TRP A 139 14.49 -0.67 -12.83
C TRP A 139 15.25 -1.98 -12.56
N ALA A 140 16.01 -2.05 -11.45
CA ALA A 140 16.83 -3.21 -11.12
C ALA A 140 16.02 -4.41 -10.60
N SER A 141 14.80 -4.19 -10.10
CA SER A 141 13.97 -5.23 -9.51
C SER A 141 12.76 -5.55 -10.38
N ALA A 142 12.79 -6.74 -11.00
CA ALA A 142 11.60 -7.38 -11.57
C ALA A 142 10.66 -7.82 -10.43
N GLN A 143 9.82 -6.90 -9.97
CA GLN A 143 9.05 -7.07 -8.75
C GLN A 143 8.14 -8.31 -8.84
N SER A 144 8.26 -9.21 -7.86
CA SER A 144 7.52 -10.48 -7.75
C SER A 144 8.03 -11.65 -8.59
N ASP A 145 9.09 -11.47 -9.38
CA ASP A 145 9.73 -12.57 -10.08
C ASP A 145 10.69 -13.34 -9.15
N VAL A 146 10.84 -14.64 -9.43
CA VAL A 146 11.78 -15.50 -8.70
C VAL A 146 13.21 -15.10 -9.08
N ILE A 147 14.03 -14.79 -8.08
CA ILE A 147 15.46 -14.51 -8.25
C ILE A 147 16.30 -15.67 -7.73
N THR A 148 17.49 -15.85 -8.30
CA THR A 148 18.41 -16.91 -7.90
C THR A 148 18.93 -16.70 -6.48
N ASP A 149 19.38 -15.49 -6.18
CA ASP A 149 19.90 -15.12 -4.86
C ASP A 149 19.94 -13.59 -4.67
N ARG A 150 20.43 -13.14 -3.51
CA ARG A 150 20.63 -11.73 -3.21
C ARG A 150 21.69 -11.05 -4.08
N ALA A 151 22.74 -11.78 -4.48
CA ALA A 151 23.83 -11.23 -5.25
C ALA A 151 23.37 -10.82 -6.67
N ALA A 152 22.43 -11.57 -7.25
CA ALA A 152 21.79 -11.21 -8.52
C ALA A 152 21.09 -9.84 -8.46
N LEU A 153 20.40 -9.53 -7.36
CA LEU A 153 19.75 -8.22 -7.18
C LEU A 153 20.77 -7.09 -7.02
N ASP A 154 21.84 -7.32 -6.24
CA ASP A 154 22.90 -6.33 -6.04
C ASP A 154 23.67 -6.05 -7.34
N LEU A 155 23.87 -7.08 -8.17
CA LEU A 155 24.47 -6.94 -9.50
C LEU A 155 23.59 -6.10 -10.43
N ALA A 156 22.30 -6.44 -10.54
CA ALA A 156 21.35 -5.67 -11.33
C ALA A 156 21.29 -4.19 -10.89
N PHE A 157 21.30 -3.93 -9.58
CA PHE A 157 21.35 -2.56 -9.07
C PHE A 157 22.62 -1.81 -9.50
N LYS A 158 23.78 -2.46 -9.43
CA LYS A 158 25.07 -1.87 -9.85
C LYS A 158 25.10 -1.59 -11.35
N GLU A 159 24.65 -2.52 -12.18
CA GLU A 159 24.59 -2.37 -13.63
C GLU A 159 23.71 -1.18 -14.04
N ILE A 160 22.49 -1.12 -13.51
CA ILE A 160 21.58 0.00 -13.77
C ILE A 160 22.16 1.32 -13.23
N SER A 161 22.78 1.32 -12.04
CA SER A 161 23.44 2.51 -11.50
C SER A 161 24.55 3.04 -12.41
N GLY A 162 25.36 2.15 -13.00
CA GLY A 162 26.41 2.50 -13.95
C GLY A 162 25.88 3.10 -15.25
N ASN A 163 24.72 2.62 -15.74
CA ASN A 163 24.06 3.19 -16.92
C ASN A 163 23.56 4.63 -16.68
N PHE A 164 23.45 5.04 -15.42
CA PHE A 164 22.94 6.34 -15.00
C PHE A 164 24.01 7.27 -14.41
N SER A 165 25.26 6.83 -14.24
CA SER A 165 26.34 7.66 -13.64
C SER A 165 26.90 8.74 -14.56
N GLY A 166 26.42 8.84 -15.80
CA GLY A 166 26.80 9.88 -16.77
C GLY A 166 25.66 10.81 -17.20
N ARG A 167 24.54 10.83 -16.48
CA ARG A 167 23.34 11.63 -16.78
C ARG A 167 22.72 12.23 -15.54
#